data_AF-A0A926TWQ4-F1
#
_entry.id   AF-A0A926TWQ4-F1
#
_cell.length_a   1.000
_cell.length_b   1.000
_cell.length_c   1.000
_cell.angle_alpha   90.00
_cell.angle_beta   90.00
_cell.angle_gamma   90.00
#
_symmetry.space_group_name_H-M   'P 1'
#
loop_
_entity.id
_entity.type
_entity.pdbx_description
1 polymer ?
#
loop_
_entity_poly.entity_id
_entity_poly.type
_entity_poly.pdbx_seq_one_letter_code
_entity_poly.pdbx_strand_id
1 'polypeptide(L)'
;MLSFEIDLGNVEQSAKVDGHGQAKILSDTELHSLFTEGFATARDRALFALCLFTGCRISEAVQLQPADITELLVSFRKASTKTKTTRQVEISPALRHWLDLYELPDRPYVFPGRHGRGHLSRAAADVILGEACDRVGIAGVSTHSFRRTYITRLRDKGYSPAQIQKRTGHKRRESLMHYFDQV
;
A
#
# COMPACT_ATOMS: atom_id res chain seq x y z
N MET A 1 -24.84 1.15 10.03
CA MET A 1 -23.56 1.06 10.75
C MET A 1 -22.97 -0.30 10.40
N LEU A 2 -22.18 -0.39 9.33
CA LEU A 2 -21.67 -1.68 8.83
C LEU A 2 -20.56 -2.15 9.78
N SER A 3 -20.85 -3.19 10.53
CA SER A 3 -19.92 -3.95 11.35
C SER A 3 -18.82 -4.53 10.46
N PHE A 4 -17.60 -4.04 10.64
CA PHE A 4 -16.39 -4.67 10.13
C PHE A 4 -16.09 -5.88 11.02
N GLU A 5 -16.62 -7.05 10.67
CA GLU A 5 -16.05 -8.30 11.19
C GLU A 5 -14.85 -8.66 10.31
N ILE A 6 -13.65 -8.38 10.82
CA ILE A 6 -12.43 -9.04 10.39
C ILE A 6 -11.86 -9.68 11.65
N ASP A 7 -11.90 -11.00 11.64
CA ASP A 7 -11.48 -11.87 12.72
C ASP A 7 -9.93 -12.00 12.80
N LEU A 8 -9.47 -12.24 14.03
CA LEU A 8 -8.20 -12.81 14.52
C LEU A 8 -6.95 -11.94 14.70
N GLY A 9 -6.52 -11.91 15.97
CA GLY A 9 -5.16 -12.28 16.36
C GLY A 9 -4.20 -11.12 16.67
N ASN A 10 -4.15 -10.72 17.94
CA ASN A 10 -3.11 -9.82 18.44
C ASN A 10 -1.73 -10.47 18.33
N VAL A 11 -0.78 -9.79 17.69
CA VAL A 11 0.66 -10.04 17.88
C VAL A 11 1.37 -8.70 18.04
N GLU A 12 1.86 -8.42 19.25
CA GLU A 12 2.78 -7.32 19.53
C GLU A 12 4.13 -7.59 18.87
N GLN A 13 4.68 -6.64 18.09
CA GLN A 13 6.13 -6.56 17.83
C GLN A 13 6.64 -5.13 17.67
N SER A 14 7.90 -4.99 18.08
CA SER A 14 8.66 -3.79 18.45
C SER A 14 8.82 -2.71 17.37
N ALA A 15 8.73 -1.44 17.80
CA ALA A 15 8.97 -0.24 17.01
C ALA A 15 10.47 0.00 16.69
N LYS A 16 10.71 0.76 15.61
CA LYS A 16 12.03 1.17 15.12
C LYS A 16 12.76 2.10 16.09
N VAL A 17 14.06 1.85 16.27
CA VAL A 17 15.05 2.84 16.73
C VAL A 17 16.10 2.99 15.61
N ASP A 18 16.35 4.23 15.17
CA ASP A 18 17.48 4.67 14.34
C ASP A 18 17.71 4.06 12.95
N GLY A 19 16.76 4.23 12.02
CA GLY A 19 17.03 4.26 10.57
C GLY A 19 17.52 2.96 9.89
N HIS A 20 17.95 1.96 10.64
CA HIS A 20 18.55 0.71 10.15
C HIS A 20 17.71 -0.55 10.41
N GLY A 21 16.45 -0.39 10.86
CA GLY A 21 15.50 -1.49 11.02
C GLY A 21 14.59 -1.72 9.81
N GLN A 22 14.08 -2.95 9.63
CA GLN A 22 13.05 -3.22 8.63
C GLN A 22 11.78 -2.36 8.92
N ALA A 23 11.03 -1.98 7.89
CA ALA A 23 9.82 -1.15 8.07
C ALA A 23 8.79 -1.82 9.00
N LYS A 24 8.00 -1.09 9.77
CA LYS A 24 7.04 -1.70 10.70
C LYS A 24 5.97 -2.54 9.97
N ILE A 25 5.51 -3.63 10.59
CA ILE A 25 4.28 -4.32 10.18
C ILE A 25 3.14 -3.67 10.96
N LEU A 26 2.20 -3.07 10.25
CA LEU A 26 1.06 -2.37 10.85
C LEU A 26 0.02 -3.35 11.38
N SER A 27 -0.42 -3.15 12.62
CA SER A 27 -1.55 -3.87 13.21
C SER A 27 -2.89 -3.35 12.67
N ASP A 28 -3.97 -4.06 12.95
CA ASP A 28 -5.31 -3.67 12.53
C ASP A 28 -5.78 -2.39 13.21
N THR A 29 -5.44 -2.18 14.49
CA THR A 29 -5.72 -0.95 15.22
C THR A 29 -4.94 0.25 14.66
N GLU A 30 -3.69 0.05 14.26
CA GLU A 30 -2.87 1.10 13.64
C GLU A 30 -3.39 1.46 12.25
N LEU A 31 -3.75 0.46 11.44
CA LEU A 31 -4.40 0.67 10.15
C LEU A 31 -5.73 1.38 10.32
N HIS A 32 -6.55 0.96 11.29
CA HIS A 32 -7.81 1.64 11.58
C HIS A 32 -7.57 3.12 11.86
N SER A 33 -6.71 3.43 12.85
CA SER A 33 -6.38 4.80 13.25
C SER A 33 -5.84 5.64 12.06
N LEU A 34 -4.91 5.08 11.27
CA LEU A 34 -4.38 5.76 10.09
C LEU A 34 -5.47 6.08 9.05
N PHE A 35 -6.42 5.18 8.81
CA PHE A 35 -7.43 5.38 7.77
C PHE A 35 -8.64 6.20 8.24
N THR A 36 -8.98 6.19 9.52
CA THR A 36 -10.09 6.97 10.08
C THR A 36 -9.66 8.39 10.44
N GLU A 37 -8.55 8.53 11.16
CA GLU A 37 -8.12 9.78 11.80
C GLU A 37 -6.81 10.31 11.21
N GLY A 38 -5.90 9.41 10.79
CA GLY A 38 -4.58 9.75 10.30
C GLY A 38 -4.60 10.45 8.93
N PHE A 39 -5.11 9.82 7.88
CA PHE A 39 -5.10 10.40 6.54
C PHE A 39 -6.18 11.48 6.38
N ALA A 40 -5.73 12.69 6.04
CA ALA A 40 -6.60 13.87 6.01
C ALA A 40 -7.59 13.88 4.83
N THR A 41 -7.21 13.27 3.69
CA THR A 41 -8.02 13.32 2.46
C THR A 41 -8.36 11.94 1.93
N ALA A 42 -9.47 11.83 1.19
CA ALA A 42 -9.85 10.59 0.51
C ALA A 42 -8.77 10.14 -0.50
N ARG A 43 -8.08 11.09 -1.14
CA ARG A 43 -6.91 10.82 -2.00
C ARG A 43 -5.83 10.06 -1.26
N ASP A 44 -5.46 10.53 -0.08
CA ASP A 44 -4.34 9.95 0.68
C ASP A 44 -4.74 8.55 1.18
N ARG A 45 -5.99 8.38 1.65
CA ARG A 45 -6.54 7.06 2.00
C ARG A 45 -6.48 6.11 0.80
N ALA A 46 -6.93 6.53 -0.39
CA ALA A 46 -6.87 5.70 -1.59
C ALA A 46 -5.43 5.32 -1.99
N LEU A 47 -4.49 6.26 -1.89
CA LEU A 47 -3.07 6.01 -2.20
C LEU A 47 -2.46 4.93 -1.31
N PHE A 48 -2.68 5.03 0.00
CA PHE A 48 -2.13 4.06 0.95
C PHE A 48 -2.94 2.77 1.00
N ALA A 49 -4.24 2.80 0.69
CA ALA A 49 -5.05 1.60 0.45
C ALA A 49 -4.48 0.78 -0.71
N LEU A 50 -4.11 1.41 -1.84
CA LEU A 50 -3.47 0.71 -2.95
C LEU A 50 -2.20 -0.01 -2.50
N CYS A 51 -1.35 0.66 -1.73
CA CYS A 51 -0.13 0.06 -1.19
C CYS A 51 -0.45 -1.13 -0.26
N LEU A 52 -1.47 -1.00 0.58
CA LEU A 52 -1.89 -2.00 1.57
C LEU A 52 -2.56 -3.23 0.94
N PHE A 53 -3.41 -3.05 -0.08
CA PHE A 53 -4.23 -4.13 -0.63
C PHE A 53 -3.63 -4.77 -1.89
N THR A 54 -2.64 -4.14 -2.52
CA THR A 54 -1.92 -4.72 -3.67
C THR A 54 -0.46 -5.04 -3.37
N GLY A 55 0.05 -4.53 -2.24
CA GLY A 55 1.45 -4.60 -1.89
C GLY A 55 2.35 -3.83 -2.85
N CYS A 56 1.86 -2.91 -3.67
CA CYS A 56 2.70 -2.14 -4.60
C CYS A 56 3.68 -1.21 -3.86
N ARG A 57 4.73 -0.77 -4.55
CA ARG A 57 5.61 0.28 -4.03
C ARG A 57 4.92 1.63 -4.19
N ILE A 58 5.20 2.57 -3.29
CA ILE A 58 4.69 3.94 -3.41
C ILE A 58 5.07 4.58 -4.76
N SER A 59 6.27 4.27 -5.28
CA SER A 59 6.72 4.72 -6.59
C SER A 59 5.83 4.25 -7.74
N GLU A 60 5.25 3.05 -7.62
CA GLU A 60 4.33 2.49 -8.61
C GLU A 60 2.93 3.09 -8.43
N ALA A 61 2.46 3.22 -7.19
CA ALA A 61 1.14 3.78 -6.88
C ALA A 61 0.99 5.20 -7.40
N VAL A 62 1.96 6.09 -7.15
CA VAL A 62 1.86 7.48 -7.59
C VAL A 62 1.86 7.64 -9.11
N GLN A 63 2.45 6.70 -9.85
CA GLN A 63 2.53 6.75 -11.33
C GLN A 63 1.30 6.18 -12.04
N LEU A 64 0.31 5.64 -11.30
CA LEU A 64 -0.91 5.10 -11.89
C LEU A 64 -1.68 6.17 -12.67
N GLN A 65 -2.23 5.76 -13.81
CA GLN A 65 -3.14 6.55 -14.63
C GLN A 65 -4.55 5.95 -14.53
N PRO A 66 -5.62 6.71 -14.81
CA PRO A 66 -6.98 6.18 -14.73
C PRO A 66 -7.18 4.88 -15.52
N ALA A 67 -6.59 4.79 -16.72
CA ALA A 67 -6.63 3.58 -17.55
C ALA A 67 -5.93 2.34 -16.96
N ASP A 68 -5.10 2.50 -15.93
CA ASP A 68 -4.47 1.38 -15.22
C ASP A 68 -5.42 0.73 -14.18
N ILE A 69 -6.53 1.39 -13.83
CA ILE A 69 -7.50 0.92 -12.84
C ILE A 69 -8.81 0.61 -13.55
N THR A 70 -9.25 -0.66 -13.50
CA THR A 70 -10.57 -1.09 -13.94
C THR A 70 -11.43 -1.44 -12.73
N GLU A 71 -12.65 -1.94 -12.94
CA GLU A 71 -13.48 -2.42 -11.83
C GLU A 71 -12.87 -3.61 -11.07
N LEU A 72 -12.05 -4.43 -11.75
CA LEU A 72 -11.55 -5.69 -11.19
C LEU A 72 -10.04 -5.69 -10.95
N LEU A 73 -9.27 -4.85 -11.63
CA LEU A 73 -7.82 -4.98 -11.69
C LEU A 73 -7.10 -3.63 -11.59
N VAL A 74 -5.95 -3.63 -10.92
CA VAL A 74 -4.94 -2.57 -11.01
C VAL A 74 -3.75 -3.09 -11.81
N SER A 75 -3.34 -2.33 -12.83
CA SER A 75 -2.22 -2.65 -13.71
C SER A 75 -0.98 -1.82 -13.38
N PHE A 76 0.09 -2.47 -12.91
CA PHE A 76 1.36 -1.80 -12.62
C PHE A 76 2.35 -1.96 -13.78
N ARG A 77 2.89 -0.85 -14.29
CA ARG A 77 3.87 -0.81 -15.38
C ARG A 77 5.31 -0.90 -14.82
N LYS A 78 6.20 -1.67 -15.45
CA LYS A 78 7.65 -1.61 -15.15
C LYS A 78 8.24 -0.32 -15.71
N ALA A 79 9.18 0.26 -14.97
CA ALA A 79 9.92 1.46 -15.37
C ALA A 79 10.75 1.30 -16.67
N SER A 80 11.00 0.07 -17.12
CA SER A 80 11.66 -0.22 -18.40
C SER A 80 10.90 -1.35 -19.06
N THR A 81 10.06 -1.02 -20.05
CA THR A 81 9.86 -1.78 -21.30
C THR A 81 8.86 -1.06 -22.20
N LYS A 82 9.20 -1.01 -23.48
CA LYS A 82 8.38 -0.66 -24.67
C LYS A 82 7.09 -1.52 -24.85
N THR A 83 6.62 -2.22 -23.83
CA THR A 83 5.47 -3.14 -23.89
C THR A 83 4.49 -2.86 -22.73
N LYS A 84 3.20 -2.80 -23.07
CA LYS A 84 2.11 -2.51 -22.14
C LYS A 84 1.93 -3.68 -21.15
N THR A 85 2.02 -3.34 -19.86
CA THR A 85 1.59 -4.09 -18.65
C THR A 85 2.65 -4.95 -17.99
N THR A 86 2.83 -4.83 -16.66
CA THR A 86 3.88 -5.60 -15.96
C THR A 86 3.56 -6.23 -14.61
N ARG A 87 2.35 -6.06 -14.08
CA ARG A 87 1.60 -7.09 -13.34
C ARG A 87 0.20 -6.56 -13.12
N GLN A 88 -0.74 -7.45 -12.94
CA GLN A 88 -2.10 -7.11 -12.55
C GLN A 88 -2.38 -7.68 -11.17
N VAL A 89 -3.09 -6.90 -10.36
CA VAL A 89 -3.55 -7.30 -9.04
C VAL A 89 -5.05 -7.07 -8.96
N GLU A 90 -5.78 -8.07 -8.48
CA GLU A 90 -7.22 -7.98 -8.25
C GLU A 90 -7.55 -6.90 -7.22
N ILE A 91 -8.59 -6.15 -7.52
CA ILE A 91 -9.16 -5.16 -6.60
C ILE A 91 -10.07 -5.91 -5.63
N SER A 92 -9.65 -5.97 -4.37
CA SER A 92 -10.52 -6.45 -3.30
C SER A 92 -11.67 -5.46 -3.04
N PRO A 93 -12.82 -5.92 -2.50
CA PRO A 93 -13.93 -5.02 -2.13
C PRO A 93 -13.50 -3.86 -1.22
N ALA A 94 -12.57 -4.12 -0.29
CA ALA A 94 -12.02 -3.10 0.59
C ALA A 94 -11.21 -2.04 -0.19
N LEU A 95 -10.42 -2.44 -1.19
CA LEU A 95 -9.70 -1.50 -2.03
C LEU A 95 -10.67 -0.69 -2.91
N ARG A 96 -11.67 -1.34 -3.51
CA ARG A 96 -12.71 -0.68 -4.32
C ARG A 96 -13.39 0.43 -3.52
N HIS A 97 -13.77 0.15 -2.29
CA HIS A 97 -14.37 1.14 -1.38
C HIS A 97 -13.53 2.41 -1.23
N TRP A 98 -12.22 2.28 -0.98
CA TRP A 98 -11.35 3.45 -0.85
C TRP A 98 -11.15 4.22 -2.16
N LEU A 99 -11.13 3.51 -3.30
CA LEU A 99 -11.06 4.15 -4.62
C LEU A 99 -12.36 4.90 -4.96
N ASP A 100 -13.52 4.37 -4.55
CA ASP A 100 -14.82 5.02 -4.73
C ASP A 100 -14.94 6.29 -3.90
N LEU A 101 -14.56 6.24 -2.61
CA LEU A 101 -14.58 7.41 -1.75
C LEU A 101 -13.68 8.54 -2.23
N TYR A 102 -12.65 8.22 -3.01
CA TYR A 102 -11.77 9.23 -3.59
C TYR A 102 -12.37 9.90 -4.83
N GLU A 103 -13.26 9.24 -5.57
CA GLU A 103 -13.73 9.69 -6.88
C GLU A 103 -12.55 9.97 -7.84
N LEU A 104 -12.06 8.91 -8.51
CA LEU A 104 -10.86 8.98 -9.33
C LEU A 104 -10.91 10.17 -10.31
N PRO A 105 -9.88 11.04 -10.32
CA PRO A 105 -9.93 12.26 -11.10
C PRO A 105 -9.79 11.97 -12.59
N ASP A 106 -10.48 12.76 -13.42
CA ASP A 106 -10.22 12.80 -14.87
C ASP A 106 -8.95 13.62 -15.15
N ARG A 107 -7.80 13.02 -14.83
CA ARG A 107 -6.47 13.63 -14.94
C ARG A 107 -5.48 12.60 -15.49
N PRO A 108 -4.34 13.06 -16.04
CA PRO A 108 -3.32 12.14 -16.55
C PRO A 108 -2.75 11.17 -15.51
N TYR A 109 -2.91 11.42 -14.21
CA TYR A 109 -2.48 10.55 -13.12
C TYR A 109 -3.58 10.47 -12.06
N VAL A 110 -3.75 9.29 -11.46
CA VAL A 110 -4.70 9.04 -10.37
C VAL A 110 -4.36 9.88 -9.15
N PHE A 111 -3.07 10.03 -8.86
CA PHE A 111 -2.58 10.85 -7.74
C PHE A 111 -1.82 12.06 -8.30
N PRO A 112 -2.49 13.18 -8.59
CA PRO A 112 -1.86 14.34 -9.20
C PRO A 112 -0.88 15.03 -8.24
N GLY A 113 0.20 15.55 -8.81
CA GLY A 113 1.15 16.40 -8.10
C GLY A 113 0.60 17.80 -7.80
N ARG A 114 1.43 18.65 -7.19
CA ARG A 114 1.06 20.03 -6.86
C ARG A 114 0.63 20.79 -8.12
N HIS A 115 -0.48 21.52 -8.04
CA HIS A 115 -1.10 22.24 -9.17
C HIS A 115 -1.51 21.34 -10.35
N GLY A 116 -1.69 20.03 -10.13
CA GLY A 116 -2.10 19.09 -11.18
C GLY A 116 -1.01 18.79 -12.22
N ARG A 117 0.24 19.18 -11.97
CA ARG A 117 1.38 18.88 -12.84
C ARG A 117 2.04 17.58 -12.42
N GLY A 118 2.14 16.64 -13.36
CA GLY A 118 2.71 15.32 -13.11
C GLY A 118 1.97 14.55 -12.02
N HIS A 119 2.61 13.50 -11.53
CA HIS A 119 2.11 12.74 -10.40
C HIS A 119 2.65 13.26 -9.05
N LEU A 120 2.03 12.83 -7.95
CA LEU A 120 2.54 13.01 -6.60
C LEU A 120 3.96 12.46 -6.50
N SER A 121 4.88 13.24 -5.93
CA SER A 121 6.26 12.77 -5.74
C SER A 121 6.34 11.79 -4.57
N ARG A 122 7.35 10.91 -4.56
CA ARG A 122 7.58 10.01 -3.42
C ARG A 122 7.82 10.79 -2.12
N ALA A 123 8.62 11.84 -2.19
CA ALA A 123 8.90 12.70 -1.03
C ALA A 123 7.61 13.33 -0.48
N ALA A 124 6.69 13.78 -1.34
CA ALA A 124 5.40 14.29 -0.90
C ALA A 124 4.54 13.18 -0.25
N ALA A 125 4.53 11.97 -0.80
CA ALA A 125 3.85 10.84 -0.18
C ALA A 125 4.45 10.46 1.19
N ASP A 126 5.78 10.49 1.33
CA ASP A 126 6.45 10.24 2.61
C ASP A 126 6.10 11.33 3.65
N VAL A 127 6.01 12.61 3.25
CA VAL A 127 5.54 13.71 4.11
C VAL A 127 4.09 13.49 4.55
N ILE A 128 3.18 13.18 3.62
CA ILE A 128 1.77 12.88 3.92
C ILE A 128 1.66 11.75 4.94
N LEU A 129 2.48 10.69 4.78
CA LEU A 129 2.49 9.59 5.72
C LEU A 129 3.01 10.01 7.10
N GLY A 130 4.08 10.80 7.15
CA GLY A 130 4.62 11.33 8.41
C GLY A 130 3.56 12.13 9.16
N GLU A 131 2.92 13.10 8.50
CA GLU A 131 1.86 13.91 9.10
C GLU A 131 0.65 13.06 9.56
N ALA A 132 0.28 12.03 8.79
CA ALA A 132 -0.78 11.10 9.20
C ALA A 132 -0.39 10.31 10.44
N CYS A 133 0.86 9.83 10.52
CA CYS A 133 1.40 9.10 11.65
C CYS A 133 1.48 9.96 12.91
N ASP A 134 1.96 11.20 12.78
CA ASP A 134 2.04 12.16 13.89
C ASP A 134 0.65 12.44 14.48
N ARG A 135 -0.37 12.58 13.62
CA ARG A 135 -1.76 12.83 14.03
C ARG A 135 -2.35 11.72 14.90
N VAL A 136 -1.95 10.47 14.67
CA VAL A 136 -2.45 9.30 15.42
C VAL A 136 -1.41 8.71 16.37
N GLY A 137 -0.28 9.39 16.57
CA GLY A 137 0.75 8.98 17.53
C GLY A 137 1.47 7.67 17.19
N ILE A 138 1.62 7.32 15.91
CA ILE A 138 2.25 6.05 15.49
C ILE A 138 3.67 6.30 14.97
N ALA A 139 4.68 5.67 15.57
CA ALA A 139 6.07 5.78 15.13
C ALA A 139 6.54 4.59 14.27
N GLY A 140 7.63 4.79 13.53
CA GLY A 140 8.34 3.74 12.79
C GLY A 140 7.70 3.30 11.46
N VAL A 141 6.63 3.98 11.05
CA VAL A 141 5.93 3.72 9.79
C VAL A 141 6.65 4.38 8.63
N SER A 142 6.65 3.70 7.50
CA SER A 142 7.14 4.22 6.21
C SER A 142 6.25 3.68 5.10
N THR A 143 6.37 4.21 3.88
CA THR A 143 5.61 3.71 2.72
C THR A 143 5.77 2.19 2.50
N HIS A 144 6.95 1.63 2.81
CA HIS A 144 7.18 0.19 2.78
C HIS A 144 6.36 -0.62 3.81
N SER A 145 5.91 -0.03 4.91
CA SER A 145 5.18 -0.72 6.00
C SER A 145 3.88 -1.35 5.49
N PHE A 146 3.10 -0.62 4.68
CA PHE A 146 1.89 -1.14 4.03
C PHE A 146 2.16 -2.37 3.16
N ARG A 147 3.23 -2.32 2.35
CA ARG A 147 3.65 -3.45 1.53
C ARG A 147 4.10 -4.64 2.39
N ARG A 148 4.80 -4.40 3.51
CA ARG A 148 5.19 -5.46 4.44
C ARG A 148 3.95 -6.11 5.07
N THR A 149 3.00 -5.31 5.54
CA THR A 149 1.74 -5.80 6.10
C THR A 149 0.99 -6.65 5.08
N TYR A 150 0.91 -6.23 3.82
CA TYR A 150 0.30 -7.03 2.76
C TYR A 150 0.96 -8.40 2.59
N ILE A 151 2.30 -8.44 2.47
CA ILE A 151 3.07 -9.67 2.30
C ILE A 151 2.88 -10.59 3.51
N THR A 152 2.95 -10.04 4.72
CA THR A 152 2.80 -10.76 5.98
C THR A 152 1.41 -11.39 6.05
N ARG A 153 0.35 -10.62 5.78
CA ARG A 153 -1.03 -11.14 5.75
C ARG A 153 -1.23 -12.24 4.70
N LEU A 154 -0.59 -12.16 3.54
CA LEU A 154 -0.68 -13.24 2.55
C LEU A 154 0.05 -14.50 3.02
N ARG A 155 1.23 -14.35 3.63
CA ARG A 155 1.97 -15.47 4.24
C ARG A 155 1.11 -16.16 5.30
N ASP A 156 0.53 -15.38 6.21
CA ASP A 156 -0.28 -15.90 7.33
C ASP A 156 -1.55 -16.61 6.84
N LYS A 157 -2.06 -16.20 5.66
CA LYS A 157 -3.14 -16.89 4.94
C LYS A 157 -2.69 -18.14 4.17
N GLY A 158 -1.43 -18.57 4.30
CA GLY A 158 -0.91 -19.78 3.67
C GLY A 158 -0.54 -19.63 2.19
N TYR A 159 -0.42 -18.40 1.66
CA TYR A 159 0.01 -18.21 0.28
C TYR A 159 1.49 -18.60 0.12
N SER A 160 1.79 -19.38 -0.93
CA SER A 160 3.16 -19.75 -1.24
C SER A 160 4.02 -18.53 -1.62
N PRO A 161 5.34 -18.57 -1.38
CA PRO A 161 6.24 -17.49 -1.79
C PRO A 161 6.12 -17.12 -3.27
N ALA A 162 5.87 -18.11 -4.16
CA ALA A 162 5.69 -17.86 -5.59
C ALA A 162 4.40 -17.04 -5.89
N GLN A 163 3.29 -17.34 -5.20
CA GLN A 163 2.04 -16.58 -5.35
C GLN A 163 2.21 -15.14 -4.86
N ILE A 164 2.85 -14.94 -3.70
CA ILE A 164 3.10 -13.61 -3.16
C ILE A 164 4.05 -12.82 -4.09
N GLN A 165 5.10 -13.46 -4.60
CA GLN A 165 6.04 -12.85 -5.54
C GLN A 165 5.33 -12.35 -6.80
N LYS A 166 4.42 -13.15 -7.37
CA LYS A 166 3.63 -12.78 -8.55
C LYS A 166 2.76 -11.55 -8.29
N ARG A 167 2.07 -11.48 -7.14
CA ARG A 167 1.21 -10.34 -6.77
C ARG A 167 2.02 -9.06 -6.49
N THR A 168 3.15 -9.18 -5.82
CA THR A 168 3.93 -8.03 -5.33
C THR A 168 5.02 -7.56 -6.29
N GLY A 169 5.42 -8.37 -7.29
CA GLY A 169 6.45 -8.01 -8.27
C GLY A 169 7.86 -7.92 -7.69
N HIS A 170 8.23 -8.77 -6.73
CA HIS A 170 9.62 -8.85 -6.27
C HIS A 170 10.51 -9.48 -7.36
N LYS A 171 11.55 -8.74 -7.79
CA LYS A 171 12.53 -9.22 -8.77
C LYS A 171 13.44 -10.33 -8.22
N ARG A 172 13.71 -10.29 -6.92
CA ARG A 172 14.58 -11.21 -6.19
C ARG A 172 13.75 -11.98 -5.18
N ARG A 173 13.87 -13.31 -5.17
CA ARG A 173 13.14 -14.18 -4.25
C ARG A 173 13.62 -13.99 -2.82
N GLU A 174 14.91 -13.72 -2.66
CA GLU A 174 15.60 -13.52 -1.39
C GLU A 174 14.96 -12.40 -0.59
N SER A 175 14.59 -11.29 -1.25
CA SER A 175 13.92 -10.15 -0.61
C SER A 175 12.52 -10.48 -0.07
N LEU A 176 11.90 -11.56 -0.56
CA LEU A 176 10.61 -12.07 -0.09
C LEU A 176 10.79 -13.19 0.95
N MET A 177 11.87 -13.98 0.88
CA MET A 177 12.12 -15.07 1.81
C MET A 177 12.31 -14.60 3.25
N HIS A 178 12.83 -13.37 3.47
CA HIS A 178 12.91 -12.78 4.81
C HIS A 178 11.58 -12.70 5.58
N TYR A 179 10.43 -12.78 4.90
CA TYR A 179 9.13 -12.84 5.58
C TYR A 179 8.77 -14.26 6.03
N PHE A 180 9.38 -15.29 5.45
CA PHE A 180 9.14 -16.70 5.76
C PHE A 180 10.17 -17.27 6.74
N ASP A 181 11.36 -16.66 6.82
CA ASP A 181 12.46 -17.12 7.68
C ASP A 181 12.37 -16.61 9.14
N GLN A 182 11.33 -15.83 9.49
CA GLN A 182 11.12 -15.23 10.82
C GLN A 182 10.18 -16.06 11.71
N VAL A 183 10.04 -17.37 11.45
CA VAL A 183 9.20 -18.31 12.22
C VAL A 183 10.08 -19.11 13.17
#